data_AF-B0BJR6-F1
#
_entry.id   AF-B0BJR6-F1
#
_cell.length_a   1.000
_cell.length_b   1.000
_cell.length_c   1.000
_cell.angle_alpha   90.00
_cell.angle_beta   90.00
_cell.angle_gamma   90.00
#
_symmetry.space_group_name_H-M   'P 1'
#
loop_
_entity.id
_entity.type
_entity.pdbx_description
1 polymer ?
#
loop_
_entity_poly.entity_id
_entity_poly.type
_entity_poly.pdbx_seq_one_letter_code
_entity_poly.pdbx_strand_id
1 'polypeptide(L)'
;MRLRRVFQIIAAFVSVLVLAFALVIWFLFFRGCGGNQEAAREMRELPEERLKSLYQYAKGLQGNGSYQLPVMCDEERDPVPRELADLKPKSIQFFGDTLGIHISGCWDDKVYLFIEGLDPKDGRPKIVLSPGERNGTETLWPE
;
A
#
# COMPACT_ATOMS: atom_id res chain seq x y z
N MET A 1 4.29 31.50 -49.11
CA MET A 1 3.10 31.12 -48.32
C MET A 1 2.94 29.61 -48.06
N ARG A 2 3.31 28.70 -49.00
CA ARG A 2 3.12 27.24 -48.84
C ARG A 2 4.01 26.58 -47.78
N LEU A 3 5.28 27.00 -47.66
CA LEU A 3 6.23 26.39 -46.72
C LEU A 3 5.85 26.57 -45.24
N ARG A 4 5.28 27.73 -44.88
CA ARG A 4 4.81 28.03 -43.52
C ARG A 4 3.63 27.15 -43.10
N ARG A 5 2.73 26.82 -44.05
CA ARG A 5 1.61 25.89 -43.79
C ARG A 5 2.10 24.45 -43.60
N VAL A 6 3.09 24.02 -44.37
CA VAL A 6 3.71 22.68 -44.22
C VAL A 6 4.38 22.56 -42.85
N PHE A 7 5.16 23.56 -42.44
CA PHE A 7 5.78 23.58 -41.10
C PHE A 7 4.73 23.56 -39.98
N GLN A 8 3.62 24.29 -40.12
CA GLN A 8 2.54 24.27 -39.13
C GLN A 8 1.87 22.90 -39.02
N ILE A 9 1.65 22.21 -40.14
CA ILE A 9 1.06 20.87 -40.16
C ILE A 9 2.00 19.86 -39.49
N ILE A 10 3.30 19.90 -39.81
CA ILE A 10 4.30 19.02 -39.20
C ILE A 10 4.40 19.28 -37.70
N ALA A 11 4.46 20.54 -37.27
CA ALA A 11 4.52 20.90 -35.86
C ALA A 11 3.28 20.41 -35.11
N ALA A 12 2.08 20.59 -35.66
CA ALA A 12 0.84 20.09 -35.05
C ALA A 12 0.85 18.57 -34.91
N PHE A 13 1.32 17.84 -35.93
CA PHE A 13 1.40 16.38 -35.89
C PHE A 13 2.38 15.88 -34.83
N VAL A 14 3.55 16.52 -34.72
CA VAL A 14 4.54 16.22 -33.67
C VAL A 14 3.96 16.52 -32.28
N SER A 15 3.26 17.64 -32.10
CA SER A 15 2.62 17.97 -30.82
C SER A 15 1.58 16.93 -30.41
N VAL A 16 0.76 16.45 -31.35
CA VAL A 16 -0.23 15.39 -31.06
C VAL A 16 0.46 14.08 -30.68
N LEU A 17 1.54 13.70 -31.37
CA LEU A 17 2.32 12.50 -31.04
C LEU A 17 2.95 12.59 -29.65
N VAL A 18 3.55 13.74 -29.30
CA VAL A 18 4.14 13.96 -27.97
C VAL A 18 3.07 13.89 -26.89
N LEU A 19 1.90 14.49 -27.11
CA LEU A 19 0.78 14.45 -26.16
C LEU A 19 0.26 13.01 -25.98
N ALA A 20 0.08 12.28 -27.08
CA ALA A 20 -0.37 10.89 -27.04
C ALA A 20 0.65 10.01 -26.29
N PHE A 21 1.94 10.18 -26.56
CA PHE A 21 3.00 9.46 -25.86
C PHE A 21 3.04 9.79 -24.36
N ALA A 22 2.88 11.06 -23.99
CA ALA A 22 2.78 11.48 -22.59
C ALA A 22 1.56 10.85 -21.88
N LEU A 23 0.41 10.77 -22.56
CA LEU A 23 -0.79 10.12 -22.02
C LEU A 23 -0.62 8.61 -21.87
N VAL A 24 0.07 7.94 -22.81
CA VAL A 24 0.38 6.51 -22.70
C VAL A 24 1.34 6.26 -21.53
N ILE A 25 2.39 7.06 -21.38
CA ILE A 25 3.29 7.00 -20.23
C ILE A 25 2.49 7.19 -18.94
N TRP A 26 1.64 8.20 -18.87
CA TRP A 26 0.77 8.42 -17.71
C TRP A 26 -0.08 7.17 -17.42
N PHE A 27 -0.75 6.59 -18.41
CA PHE A 27 -1.57 5.40 -18.22
C PHE A 27 -0.76 4.17 -17.77
N LEU A 28 0.48 4.02 -18.25
CA LEU A 28 1.35 2.91 -17.85
C LEU A 28 1.86 3.07 -16.41
N PHE A 29 2.22 4.28 -16.00
CA PHE A 29 2.75 4.55 -14.65
C PHE A 29 1.66 4.65 -13.57
N PHE A 30 0.43 5.06 -13.93
CA PHE A 30 -0.67 5.21 -12.97
C PHE A 30 -1.64 4.01 -12.93
N ARG A 31 -1.38 2.94 -13.68
CA ARG A 31 -2.26 1.75 -13.75
C ARG A 31 -2.39 0.97 -12.44
N GLY A 32 -1.51 1.22 -11.46
CA GLY A 32 -1.41 0.47 -10.20
C GLY A 32 -2.08 1.10 -8.97
N CYS A 33 -2.83 2.21 -9.13
CA CYS A 33 -3.44 2.94 -8.01
C CYS A 33 -4.94 2.66 -7.81
N GLY A 34 -5.47 1.61 -8.45
CA GLY A 34 -6.84 1.12 -8.22
C GLY A 34 -6.86 -0.07 -7.25
N GLY A 35 -8.04 -0.36 -6.69
CA GLY A 35 -8.28 -1.56 -5.87
C GLY A 35 -8.32 -1.34 -4.35
N ASN A 36 -8.21 -0.10 -3.87
CA ASN A 36 -8.23 0.21 -2.43
C ASN A 36 -9.50 -0.28 -1.73
N GLN A 37 -10.66 -0.18 -2.37
CA GLN A 37 -11.92 -0.69 -1.81
C GLN A 37 -11.94 -2.21 -1.69
N GLU A 38 -11.42 -2.92 -2.69
CA GLU A 38 -11.34 -4.38 -2.70
C GLU A 38 -10.36 -4.85 -1.61
N ALA A 39 -9.15 -4.26 -1.58
CA ALA A 39 -8.14 -4.55 -0.57
C ALA A 39 -8.66 -4.27 0.85
N ALA A 40 -9.33 -3.13 1.06
CA ALA A 40 -9.93 -2.82 2.35
C ALA A 40 -11.02 -3.83 2.74
N ARG A 41 -11.84 -4.28 1.78
CA ARG A 41 -12.86 -5.32 2.02
C ARG A 41 -12.22 -6.65 2.40
N GLU A 42 -11.19 -7.08 1.67
CA GLU A 42 -10.44 -8.30 1.99
C GLU A 42 -9.83 -8.24 3.40
N MET A 43 -9.28 -7.08 3.80
CA MET A 43 -8.72 -6.92 5.16
C MET A 43 -9.80 -6.97 6.25
N ARG A 44 -11.00 -6.41 6.00
CA ARG A 44 -12.14 -6.50 6.93
C ARG A 44 -12.64 -7.92 7.12
N GLU A 45 -12.58 -8.71 6.07
CA GLU A 45 -13.08 -10.09 6.06
C GLU A 45 -12.05 -11.11 6.60
N LEU A 46 -10.90 -10.64 7.11
CA LEU A 46 -9.91 -11.52 7.72
C LEU A 46 -10.52 -12.24 8.94
N PRO A 47 -10.41 -13.58 9.02
CA PRO A 47 -10.87 -14.33 10.17
C PRO A 47 -10.19 -13.91 11.46
N GLU A 48 -10.90 -13.97 12.59
CA GLU A 48 -10.37 -13.61 13.91
C GLU A 48 -9.07 -14.36 14.25
N GLU A 49 -9.00 -15.66 13.93
CA GLU A 49 -7.79 -16.48 14.12
C GLU A 49 -6.60 -15.97 13.31
N ARG A 50 -6.86 -15.39 12.13
CA ARG A 50 -5.81 -14.78 11.31
C ARG A 50 -5.33 -13.48 11.93
N LEU A 51 -6.24 -12.64 12.44
CA LEU A 51 -5.91 -11.42 13.17
C LEU A 51 -5.07 -11.72 14.42
N LYS A 52 -5.43 -12.75 15.20
CA LYS A 52 -4.63 -13.23 16.35
C LYS A 52 -3.24 -13.68 15.93
N SER A 53 -3.13 -14.45 14.84
CA SER A 53 -1.84 -14.90 14.31
C SER A 53 -0.94 -13.73 13.89
N LEU A 54 -1.51 -12.72 13.22
CA LEU A 54 -0.80 -11.50 12.84
C LEU A 54 -0.28 -10.74 14.07
N TYR A 55 -1.09 -10.61 15.11
CA TYR A 55 -0.67 -9.98 16.35
C TYR A 55 0.49 -10.73 17.03
N GLN A 56 0.39 -12.06 17.15
CA GLN A 56 1.47 -12.86 17.76
C GLN A 56 2.79 -12.74 16.97
N TYR A 57 2.70 -12.71 15.64
CA TYR A 57 3.85 -12.47 14.79
C TYR A 57 4.50 -11.11 15.05
N ALA A 58 3.70 -10.03 15.04
CA ALA A 58 4.18 -8.68 15.31
C ALA A 58 4.85 -8.56 16.69
N LYS A 59 4.23 -9.15 17.72
CA LYS A 59 4.78 -9.20 19.09
C LYS A 59 6.11 -9.94 19.16
N GLY A 60 6.25 -11.05 18.42
CA GLY A 60 7.50 -11.81 18.34
C GLY A 60 8.65 -11.00 17.74
N LEU A 61 8.37 -10.16 16.75
CA LEU A 61 9.35 -9.28 16.14
C LEU A 61 9.83 -8.19 17.13
N GLN A 62 8.90 -7.57 17.85
CA GLN A 62 9.20 -6.55 18.87
C GLN A 62 10.08 -7.13 19.99
N GLY A 63 9.74 -8.31 20.51
CA GLY A 63 10.47 -8.94 21.61
C GLY A 63 11.90 -9.35 21.27
N ASN A 64 12.20 -9.60 19.99
CA ASN A 64 13.51 -10.04 19.53
C ASN A 64 14.43 -8.88 19.10
N GLY A 65 13.94 -7.64 19.10
CA GLY A 65 14.70 -6.47 18.61
C GLY A 65 15.06 -6.54 17.11
N SER A 66 14.46 -7.48 16.38
CA SER A 66 14.75 -7.74 14.96
C SER A 66 13.87 -6.85 14.10
N TYR A 67 14.27 -5.59 13.93
CA TYR A 67 13.60 -4.61 13.07
C TYR A 67 14.04 -4.70 11.60
N GLN A 68 14.66 -5.81 11.18
CA GLN A 68 15.07 -6.02 9.78
C GLN A 68 13.90 -6.61 8.99
N LEU A 69 12.82 -5.84 8.85
CA LEU A 69 11.79 -6.14 7.87
C LEU A 69 12.07 -5.36 6.58
N PRO A 70 11.72 -5.95 5.42
CA PRO A 70 11.86 -5.27 4.15
C PRO A 70 10.94 -4.05 4.09
N VAL A 71 11.54 -2.87 3.96
CA VAL A 71 10.81 -1.59 3.81
C VAL A 71 10.01 -1.57 2.51
N MET A 72 10.44 -2.32 1.49
CA MET A 72 9.72 -2.56 0.25
C MET A 72 9.69 -4.06 -0.01
N CYS A 73 8.52 -4.61 -0.30
CA CYS A 73 8.40 -6.04 -0.58
C CYS A 73 8.66 -6.27 -2.07
N ASP A 74 9.80 -6.87 -2.39
CA ASP A 74 10.23 -7.26 -3.73
C ASP A 74 10.63 -8.74 -3.69
N GLU A 75 10.02 -9.57 -4.53
CA GLU A 75 10.24 -11.02 -4.53
C GLU A 75 11.72 -11.42 -4.70
N GLU A 76 12.53 -10.60 -5.38
CA GLU A 76 13.93 -10.92 -5.66
C GLU A 76 14.90 -10.36 -4.60
N ARG A 77 14.60 -9.20 -4.03
CA ARG A 77 15.54 -8.47 -3.15
C ARG A 77 15.18 -8.56 -1.68
N ASP A 78 13.88 -8.54 -1.40
CA ASP A 78 13.33 -8.24 -0.09
C ASP A 78 12.03 -9.05 0.08
N PRO A 79 12.15 -10.39 0.20
CA PRO A 79 11.02 -11.29 0.14
C PRO A 79 10.07 -11.04 1.31
N VAL A 80 8.77 -11.11 1.01
CA VAL A 80 7.72 -11.02 2.03
C VAL A 80 7.89 -12.18 3.02
N PRO A 81 7.89 -11.92 4.34
CA PRO A 81 7.85 -12.99 5.34
C PRO A 81 6.68 -13.93 5.09
N ARG A 82 6.89 -15.23 5.27
CA ARG A 82 5.88 -16.25 4.97
C ARG A 82 4.56 -16.00 5.73
N GLU A 83 4.66 -15.47 6.93
CA GLU A 83 3.54 -15.12 7.81
C GLU A 83 2.71 -13.93 7.31
N LEU A 84 3.18 -13.18 6.31
CA LEU A 84 2.50 -12.03 5.72
C LEU A 84 2.23 -12.21 4.21
N ALA A 85 2.72 -13.28 3.60
CA ALA A 85 2.69 -13.47 2.15
C ALA A 85 1.26 -13.54 1.57
N ASP A 86 0.30 -14.09 2.33
CA ASP A 86 -1.11 -14.15 1.95
C ASP A 86 -1.76 -12.77 1.83
N LEU A 87 -1.27 -11.78 2.60
CA LEU A 87 -1.76 -10.40 2.55
C LEU A 87 -1.25 -9.62 1.33
N LYS A 88 -0.29 -10.19 0.58
CA LYS A 88 0.36 -9.56 -0.59
C LYS A 88 0.80 -8.11 -0.32
N PRO A 89 1.60 -7.86 0.74
CA PRO A 89 1.98 -6.50 1.11
C PRO A 89 2.89 -5.87 0.04
N LYS A 90 2.71 -4.57 -0.20
CA LYS A 90 3.61 -3.75 -1.00
C LYS A 90 4.84 -3.29 -0.20
N SER A 91 4.67 -3.05 1.09
CA SER A 91 5.73 -2.64 2.00
C SER A 91 5.36 -2.93 3.43
N ILE A 92 6.37 -3.21 4.26
CA ILE A 92 6.19 -3.45 5.69
C ILE A 92 7.13 -2.52 6.46
N GLN A 93 6.61 -1.80 7.45
CA GLN A 93 7.39 -0.81 8.19
C GLN A 93 6.97 -0.74 9.65
N PHE A 94 7.93 -0.54 10.55
CA PHE A 94 7.66 -0.20 11.94
C PHE A 94 7.53 1.31 12.14
N PHE A 95 6.48 1.71 12.85
CA PHE A 95 6.24 3.07 13.34
C PHE A 95 6.35 3.04 14.88
N GLY A 96 7.59 3.03 15.39
CA GLY A 96 7.84 2.72 16.80
C GLY A 96 7.39 1.28 17.12
N ASP A 97 6.47 1.13 18.07
CA ASP A 97 5.91 -0.16 18.49
C ASP A 97 4.69 -0.59 17.66
N THR A 98 4.51 -0.05 16.46
CA THR A 98 3.40 -0.42 15.57
C THR A 98 3.95 -1.00 14.28
N LEU A 99 3.50 -2.20 13.91
CA LEU A 99 3.81 -2.79 12.61
C LEU A 99 2.78 -2.34 11.58
N GLY A 100 3.19 -1.54 10.61
CA GLY A 100 2.38 -1.12 9.48
C GLY A 100 2.63 -1.98 8.25
N ILE A 101 1.55 -2.53 7.69
CA ILE A 101 1.56 -3.36 6.48
C ILE A 101 0.77 -2.61 5.40
N HIS A 102 1.46 -2.15 4.37
CA HIS A 102 0.85 -1.48 3.22
C HIS A 102 0.31 -2.51 2.24
N ILE A 103 -0.99 -2.53 2.01
CA ILE A 103 -1.67 -3.52 1.17
C ILE A 103 -1.86 -2.98 -0.25
N SER A 104 -2.45 -1.79 -0.38
CA SER A 104 -2.84 -1.22 -1.66
C SER A 104 -2.72 0.30 -1.67
N GLY A 105 -2.77 0.89 -2.86
CA GLY A 105 -2.80 2.32 -3.06
C GLY A 105 -1.45 2.90 -3.47
N CYS A 106 -1.44 4.23 -3.62
CA CYS A 106 -0.30 5.01 -4.07
C CYS A 106 -0.32 6.38 -3.40
N TRP A 107 0.87 6.96 -3.18
CA TRP A 107 1.03 8.34 -2.69
C TRP A 107 0.24 8.61 -1.40
N ASP A 108 -0.85 9.35 -1.51
CA ASP A 108 -1.73 9.85 -0.45
C ASP A 108 -2.85 8.85 -0.13
N ASP A 109 -3.41 8.15 -1.11
CA ASP A 109 -4.48 7.17 -0.87
C ASP A 109 -3.94 5.73 -0.76
N LYS A 110 -3.60 5.33 0.46
CA LYS A 110 -3.05 4.01 0.79
C LYS A 110 -3.90 3.25 1.80
N VAL A 111 -4.00 1.94 1.57
CA VAL A 111 -4.61 0.98 2.49
C VAL A 111 -3.51 0.37 3.36
N TYR A 112 -3.63 0.56 4.68
CA TYR A 112 -2.71 0.02 5.66
C TYR A 112 -3.43 -0.83 6.69
N LEU A 113 -2.82 -1.96 7.04
CA LEU A 113 -3.13 -2.70 8.25
C LEU A 113 -2.07 -2.36 9.31
N PHE A 114 -2.47 -1.78 10.42
CA PHE A 114 -1.61 -1.47 11.56
C PHE A 114 -1.84 -2.48 12.65
N ILE A 115 -0.77 -3.14 13.10
CA ILE A 115 -0.78 -4.02 14.26
C ILE A 115 -0.09 -3.23 15.37
N GLU A 116 -0.91 -2.58 16.17
CA GLU A 116 -0.50 -1.83 17.35
C GLU A 116 -0.17 -2.82 18.49
N GLY A 117 0.74 -2.41 19.38
CA GLY A 117 0.99 -3.12 20.63
C GLY A 117 -0.22 -3.07 21.57
N LEU A 118 0.02 -2.89 22.87
CA LEU A 118 -1.08 -2.65 23.81
C LEU A 118 -1.54 -1.19 23.66
N ASP A 119 -2.83 -0.97 23.39
CA ASP A 119 -3.40 0.39 23.32
C ASP A 119 -3.15 1.08 24.68
N PRO A 120 -2.54 2.27 24.71
CA PRO A 120 -2.18 2.94 25.95
C PRO A 120 -3.40 3.35 26.79
N LYS A 121 -4.61 3.34 26.25
CA LYS A 121 -5.84 3.72 26.95
C LYS A 121 -6.50 2.56 27.71
N ASP A 122 -6.50 1.36 27.15
CA ASP A 122 -7.20 0.20 27.73
C ASP A 122 -6.31 -1.04 27.91
N GLY A 123 -5.05 -0.98 27.46
CA GLY A 123 -4.08 -2.06 27.55
C GLY A 123 -4.40 -3.25 26.65
N ARG A 124 -5.29 -3.10 25.65
CA ARG A 124 -5.71 -4.21 24.78
C ARG A 124 -4.94 -4.20 23.46
N PRO A 125 -4.66 -5.39 22.89
CA PRO A 125 -3.94 -5.49 21.63
C PRO A 125 -4.80 -5.00 20.47
N LYS A 126 -4.27 -4.18 19.56
CA LYS A 126 -5.12 -3.55 18.54
C LYS A 126 -4.61 -3.71 17.12
N ILE A 127 -5.51 -4.11 16.23
CA ILE A 127 -5.31 -4.17 14.79
C ILE A 127 -6.28 -3.18 14.15
N VAL A 128 -5.73 -2.24 13.42
CA VAL A 128 -6.44 -1.12 12.81
C VAL A 128 -6.28 -1.18 11.30
N LEU A 129 -7.39 -1.06 10.56
CA LEU A 129 -7.36 -0.82 9.14
C LEU A 129 -7.48 0.69 8.88
N SER A 130 -6.59 1.21 8.03
CA SER A 130 -6.76 2.48 7.35
C SER A 130 -7.14 2.17 5.90
N PRO A 131 -8.41 2.29 5.49
CA PRO A 131 -8.86 1.96 4.14
C PRO A 131 -8.62 3.08 3.12
N GLY A 132 -7.75 4.06 3.44
CA GLY A 132 -7.46 5.23 2.63
C GLY A 132 -7.51 6.53 3.46
N GLU A 133 -6.78 7.56 3.03
CA GLU A 133 -6.55 8.80 3.80
C GLU A 133 -7.85 9.52 4.22
N ARG A 134 -8.90 9.42 3.40
CA ARG A 134 -10.18 10.10 3.62
C ARG A 134 -11.17 9.34 4.49
N ASN A 135 -10.93 8.06 4.76
CA ASN A 135 -11.91 7.16 5.36
C ASN A 135 -11.70 6.96 6.87
N GLY A 136 -10.70 7.63 7.46
CA GLY A 136 -10.35 7.45 8.87
C GLY A 136 -9.73 6.07 9.12
N THR A 137 -9.79 5.61 10.36
CA THR A 137 -9.31 4.29 10.77
C THR A 137 -10.44 3.49 11.40
N GLU A 138 -10.40 2.17 11.23
CA GLU A 138 -11.37 1.23 11.79
C GLU A 138 -10.64 0.13 12.55
N THR A 139 -11.14 -0.21 13.75
CA THR A 139 -10.59 -1.29 14.56
C THR A 139 -11.12 -2.62 14.05
N LEU A 140 -10.24 -3.54 13.68
CA LEU A 140 -10.60 -4.92 13.30
C LEU A 140 -10.52 -5.90 14.50
N TRP A 141 -9.72 -5.55 15.51
CA TRP A 141 -9.47 -6.25 16.78
C TRP A 141 -8.84 -5.20 17.71
N PRO A 142 -9.16 -5.01 19.01
CA PRO A 142 -9.72 -5.93 19.98
C PRO A 142 -11.16 -5.57 20.36
N GLU A 143 -11.98 -6.57 20.62
CA GLU A 143 -13.01 -6.41 21.64
C GLU A 143 -12.56 -7.09 22.94
#